data_AF-A0A1F8GEQ0-F1
#
_entry.id   AF-A0A1F8GEQ0-F1
#
_cell.length_a   1.000
_cell.length_b   1.000
_cell.length_c   1.000
_cell.angle_alpha   90.00
_cell.angle_beta   90.00
_cell.angle_gamma   90.00
#
_symmetry.space_group_name_H-M   'P 1'
#
loop_
_entity.id
_entity.type
_entity.pdbx_description
1 polymer ?
#
loop_
_entity_poly.entity_id
_entity_poly.type
_entity_poly.pdbx_seq_one_letter_code
_entity_poly.pdbx_strand_id
1 'polypeptide(L)'
;MKKDISLLNKTNIKSGKLVSLIPEFYKLKNAVENNDWHHKENVFKHTLSVLDSLEKALRNLNKETKQFLNNKVGDSTRKNLLKIATLFHDIAKSETLINNNGSTLCPDHEDKGAVRAKTILNRFKLSDKELKFILNIVKNHGLIHKILPTENQNFQKEFASFKKRFFHNIYPELILLAFADTVGSYLAKTHPTEFKSRISFYKKEIKNLPLKSKI
;
A
#
# COMPACT_ATOMS: atom_id res chain seq x y z
N MET A 1 -15.57 23.52 -3.91
CA MET A 1 -15.62 22.63 -5.10
C MET A 1 -14.60 21.49 -4.94
N LYS A 2 -15.03 20.23 -5.11
CA LYS A 2 -14.14 19.05 -5.08
C LYS A 2 -13.14 19.08 -6.25
N LYS A 3 -11.89 18.67 -6.00
CA LYS A 3 -10.80 18.69 -7.00
C LYS A 3 -10.74 17.38 -7.79
N ASP A 4 -10.17 17.42 -8.99
CA ASP A 4 -9.98 16.22 -9.80
C ASP A 4 -8.99 15.25 -9.13
N ILE A 5 -9.32 13.96 -9.09
CA ILE A 5 -8.48 12.95 -8.45
C ILE A 5 -7.16 12.71 -9.21
N SER A 6 -7.09 12.99 -10.51
CA SER A 6 -5.87 12.89 -11.31
C SER A 6 -4.75 13.81 -10.78
N LEU A 7 -5.08 14.80 -9.96
CA LEU A 7 -4.10 15.62 -9.26
C LEU A 7 -3.24 14.79 -8.29
N LEU A 8 -3.76 13.71 -7.70
CA LEU A 8 -3.06 12.80 -6.79
C LEU A 8 -2.11 11.88 -7.55
N ASN A 9 -1.00 12.46 -8.00
CA ASN A 9 0.08 11.74 -8.67
C ASN A 9 1.43 12.15 -8.10
N LYS A 10 2.43 11.30 -8.35
CA LYS A 10 3.80 11.45 -7.87
C LYS A 10 4.41 12.81 -8.23
N THR A 11 4.18 13.31 -9.45
CA THR A 11 4.74 14.57 -9.94
C THR A 11 4.22 15.76 -9.12
N ASN A 12 2.90 15.85 -8.94
CA ASN A 12 2.27 16.93 -8.18
C ASN A 12 2.60 16.87 -6.69
N ILE A 13 2.79 15.68 -6.13
CA ILE A 13 3.23 15.51 -4.73
C ILE A 13 4.70 15.94 -4.57
N LYS A 14 5.60 15.48 -5.45
CA LYS A 14 7.02 15.83 -5.39
C LYS A 14 7.26 17.33 -5.57
N SER A 15 6.49 18.00 -6.44
CA SER A 15 6.62 19.44 -6.66
C SER A 15 6.03 20.32 -5.55
N GLY A 16 5.33 19.75 -4.57
CA GLY A 16 4.65 20.52 -3.53
C GLY A 16 3.36 21.22 -3.99
N LYS A 17 2.90 20.98 -5.23
CA LYS A 17 1.68 21.60 -5.79
C LYS A 17 0.43 21.35 -4.94
N LEU A 18 0.42 20.28 -4.15
CA LEU A 18 -0.72 19.89 -3.32
C LEU A 18 -0.57 20.23 -1.83
N VAL A 19 0.48 20.97 -1.41
CA VAL A 19 0.72 21.26 0.01
C VAL A 19 -0.48 21.93 0.68
N SER A 20 -1.13 22.88 0.01
CA SER A 20 -2.33 23.54 0.53
C SER A 20 -3.59 22.67 0.50
N LEU A 21 -3.64 21.64 -0.37
CA LEU A 21 -4.82 20.80 -0.55
C LEU A 21 -4.81 19.55 0.36
N ILE A 22 -3.63 18.96 0.59
CA ILE A 22 -3.44 17.76 1.41
C ILE A 22 -2.27 17.94 2.40
N PRO A 23 -2.27 18.99 3.23
CA PRO A 23 -1.16 19.28 4.14
C PRO A 23 -0.81 18.10 5.06
N GLU A 24 -1.80 17.27 5.43
CA GLU A 24 -1.61 16.05 6.22
C GLU A 24 -0.64 15.06 5.56
N PHE A 25 -0.67 14.93 4.24
CA PHE A 25 0.27 14.09 3.50
C PHE A 25 1.71 14.58 3.66
N TYR A 26 1.92 15.89 3.68
CA TYR A 26 3.26 16.46 3.81
C TYR A 26 3.79 16.40 5.25
N LYS A 27 2.93 16.22 6.25
CA LYS A 27 3.35 15.94 7.64
C LYS A 27 4.10 14.61 7.78
N LEU A 28 3.93 13.68 6.83
CA LEU A 28 4.71 12.45 6.78
C LEU A 28 6.23 12.69 6.66
N LYS A 29 6.67 13.89 6.27
CA LYS A 29 8.11 14.26 6.30
C LYS A 29 8.68 14.31 7.71
N ASN A 30 7.83 14.55 8.71
CA ASN A 30 8.21 14.67 10.11
C ASN A 30 8.11 13.33 10.87
N ALA A 31 7.41 12.34 10.30
CA ALA A 31 7.36 11.00 10.83
C ALA A 31 8.59 10.23 10.37
N VAL A 32 9.55 9.98 11.26
CA VAL A 32 10.81 9.27 10.94
C VAL A 32 10.79 7.92 11.64
N GLU A 33 10.72 6.85 10.87
CA GLU A 33 10.76 5.47 11.36
C GLU A 33 12.20 4.96 11.48
N ASN A 34 12.44 4.20 12.54
CA ASN A 34 13.68 3.50 12.80
C ASN A 34 13.36 2.12 13.41
N ASN A 35 13.41 1.06 12.62
CA ASN A 35 13.19 -0.34 13.00
C ASN A 35 13.79 -1.25 11.91
N ASP A 36 13.54 -2.57 11.96
CA ASP A 36 14.10 -3.51 10.98
C ASP A 36 13.66 -3.25 9.54
N TRP A 37 12.51 -2.59 9.35
CA TRP A 37 11.95 -2.26 8.04
C TRP A 37 12.41 -0.87 7.55
N HIS A 38 12.88 0.00 8.43
CA HIS A 38 13.22 1.39 8.10
C HIS A 38 14.43 1.88 8.90
N HIS A 39 15.45 2.43 8.25
CA HIS A 39 16.63 2.97 8.95
C HIS A 39 16.64 4.51 8.89
N LYS A 40 16.12 5.16 9.93
CA LYS A 40 15.95 6.63 10.03
C LYS A 40 15.29 7.24 8.78
N GLU A 41 14.24 6.59 8.29
CA GLU A 41 13.56 6.96 7.06
C GLU A 41 12.29 7.75 7.38
N ASN A 42 12.06 8.89 6.70
CA ASN A 42 10.77 9.55 6.83
C ASN A 42 9.70 8.91 5.94
N VAL A 43 8.49 8.82 6.47
CA VAL A 43 7.36 8.13 5.83
C VAL A 43 6.99 8.73 4.47
N PHE A 44 7.20 10.03 4.27
CA PHE A 44 6.95 10.68 2.97
C PHE A 44 7.86 10.12 1.87
N LYS A 45 9.17 10.02 2.11
CA LYS A 45 10.13 9.47 1.16
C LYS A 45 9.86 7.98 0.92
N HIS A 46 9.60 7.23 1.99
CA HIS A 46 9.22 5.83 1.92
C HIS A 46 8.01 5.63 0.99
N THR A 47 6.91 6.34 1.24
CA THR A 47 5.67 6.29 0.44
C THR A 47 5.93 6.51 -1.05
N LEU A 48 6.79 7.47 -1.40
CA LEU A 48 7.15 7.74 -2.79
C LEU A 48 8.01 6.63 -3.41
N SER A 49 8.91 6.03 -2.63
CA SER A 49 9.70 4.86 -3.02
C SER A 49 8.81 3.63 -3.29
N VAL A 50 7.82 3.39 -2.42
CA VAL A 50 6.83 2.31 -2.61
C VAL A 50 6.01 2.53 -3.88
N LEU A 51 5.55 3.76 -4.14
CA LEU A 51 4.86 4.07 -5.39
C LEU A 51 5.77 3.86 -6.62
N ASP A 52 7.04 4.25 -6.54
CA ASP A 52 8.03 4.01 -7.61
C ASP A 52 8.22 2.50 -7.88
N SER A 53 8.29 1.68 -6.82
CA SER A 53 8.38 0.22 -6.89
C SER A 53 7.11 -0.41 -7.47
N LEU A 54 5.93 0.07 -7.08
CA LEU A 54 4.67 -0.37 -7.65
C LEU A 54 4.60 -0.05 -9.14
N GLU A 55 4.96 1.16 -9.56
CA GLU A 55 4.96 1.54 -10.98
C GLU A 55 5.92 0.69 -11.82
N LYS A 56 7.06 0.27 -11.26
CA LYS A 56 7.95 -0.72 -11.89
C LYS A 56 7.27 -2.09 -12.00
N ALA A 57 6.66 -2.58 -10.92
CA ALA A 57 5.96 -3.86 -10.92
C ALA A 57 4.84 -3.90 -11.97
N LEU A 58 4.00 -2.86 -12.02
CA LEU A 58 2.87 -2.73 -12.95
C LEU A 58 3.30 -2.82 -14.43
N ARG A 59 4.49 -2.31 -14.78
CA ARG A 59 5.03 -2.39 -16.16
C ARG A 59 5.38 -3.82 -16.56
N ASN A 60 5.81 -4.64 -15.61
CA ASN A 60 6.30 -6.00 -15.84
C ASN A 60 5.22 -7.09 -15.70
N LEU A 61 3.96 -6.70 -15.43
CA LEU A 61 2.85 -7.64 -15.34
C LEU A 61 2.52 -8.31 -16.68
N ASN A 62 1.99 -9.53 -16.60
CA ASN A 62 1.44 -10.24 -17.74
C ASN A 62 0.22 -9.49 -18.34
N LYS A 63 -0.14 -9.80 -19.59
CA LYS A 63 -1.22 -9.12 -20.32
C LYS A 63 -2.56 -9.22 -19.60
N GLU A 64 -2.90 -10.38 -19.08
CA GLU A 64 -4.18 -10.65 -18.39
C GLU A 64 -4.32 -9.81 -17.12
N THR A 65 -3.26 -9.69 -16.32
CA THR A 65 -3.27 -8.88 -15.09
C THR A 65 -3.37 -7.40 -15.42
N LYS A 66 -2.68 -6.94 -16.47
CA LYS A 66 -2.80 -5.55 -16.95
C LYS A 66 -4.24 -5.25 -17.38
N GLN A 67 -4.88 -6.17 -18.09
CA GLN A 67 -6.29 -6.03 -18.48
C GLN A 67 -7.21 -5.99 -17.25
N PHE A 68 -7.02 -6.91 -16.30
CA PHE A 68 -7.78 -6.92 -15.04
C PHE A 68 -7.66 -5.57 -14.29
N LEU A 69 -6.44 -5.03 -14.17
CA LEU A 69 -6.21 -3.75 -13.48
C LEU A 69 -6.75 -2.54 -14.27
N ASN A 70 -7.04 -2.68 -15.56
CA ASN A 70 -7.70 -1.65 -16.35
C ASN A 70 -9.24 -1.68 -16.20
N ASN A 71 -9.82 -2.72 -15.57
CA ASN A 71 -11.24 -2.72 -15.22
C ASN A 71 -11.57 -1.50 -14.35
N LYS A 72 -12.79 -1.00 -14.48
CA LYS A 72 -13.25 0.17 -13.72
C LYS A 72 -13.87 -0.22 -12.38
N VAL A 73 -13.67 0.65 -11.40
CA VAL A 73 -14.46 0.73 -10.16
C VAL A 73 -14.95 2.17 -10.11
N GLY A 74 -16.25 2.39 -10.32
CA GLY A 74 -16.74 3.74 -10.64
C GLY A 74 -16.19 4.19 -12.00
N ASP A 75 -15.62 5.40 -12.06
CA ASP A 75 -15.08 5.96 -13.31
C ASP A 75 -13.58 5.68 -13.49
N SER A 76 -12.88 5.37 -12.40
CA SER A 76 -11.45 5.12 -12.36
C SER A 76 -11.10 3.65 -12.58
N THR A 77 -9.93 3.40 -13.19
CA THR A 77 -9.37 2.05 -13.28
C THR A 77 -8.86 1.57 -11.92
N ARG A 78 -8.91 0.26 -11.67
CA ARG A 78 -8.34 -0.36 -10.46
C ARG A 78 -6.87 0.01 -10.28
N LYS A 79 -6.10 0.04 -11.38
CA LYS A 79 -4.71 0.49 -11.41
C LYS A 79 -4.53 1.90 -10.82
N ASN A 80 -5.37 2.85 -11.23
CA ASN A 80 -5.28 4.23 -10.73
C ASN A 80 -5.65 4.30 -9.25
N LEU A 81 -6.71 3.60 -8.83
CA LEU A 81 -7.11 3.56 -7.42
C LEU A 81 -6.07 2.88 -6.54
N LEU A 82 -5.38 1.84 -7.04
CA LEU A 82 -4.26 1.19 -6.35
C LEU A 82 -3.11 2.19 -6.13
N LYS A 83 -2.70 2.96 -7.15
CA LYS A 83 -1.65 3.98 -6.98
C LYS A 83 -2.02 5.01 -5.92
N ILE A 84 -3.29 5.39 -5.84
CA ILE A 84 -3.79 6.33 -4.84
C ILE A 84 -3.78 5.66 -3.46
N ALA A 85 -4.27 4.43 -3.34
CA ALA A 85 -4.17 3.68 -2.09
C ALA A 85 -2.71 3.55 -1.62
N THR A 86 -1.75 3.35 -2.52
CA THR A 86 -0.31 3.34 -2.20
C THR A 86 0.17 4.68 -1.65
N LEU A 87 -0.27 5.81 -2.18
CA LEU A 87 0.04 7.12 -1.60
C LEU A 87 -0.48 7.22 -0.17
N PHE A 88 -1.65 6.66 0.12
CA PHE A 88 -2.31 6.82 1.42
C PHE A 88 -2.12 5.65 2.40
N HIS A 89 -1.37 4.59 2.05
CA HIS A 89 -1.31 3.37 2.86
C HIS A 89 -0.83 3.63 4.30
N ASP A 90 0.17 4.49 4.45
CA ASP A 90 0.78 4.87 5.72
C ASP A 90 0.44 6.30 6.20
N ILE A 91 -0.65 6.88 5.69
CA ILE A 91 -0.98 8.31 5.92
C ILE A 91 -1.10 8.67 7.41
N ALA A 92 -1.48 7.71 8.26
CA ALA A 92 -1.65 7.93 9.69
C ALA A 92 -0.39 7.66 10.53
N LYS A 93 0.73 7.23 9.95
CA LYS A 93 1.97 7.02 10.73
C LYS A 93 2.44 8.30 11.42
N SER A 94 2.20 9.48 10.83
CA SER A 94 2.47 10.76 11.51
C SER A 94 1.65 11.03 12.78
N GLU A 95 0.57 10.27 13.00
CA GLU A 95 -0.34 10.39 14.14
C GLU A 95 -0.17 9.24 15.15
N THR A 96 0.49 8.16 14.75
CA THR A 96 0.62 6.94 15.56
C THR A 96 2.05 6.58 15.92
N LEU A 97 3.04 7.25 15.32
CA LEU A 97 4.44 6.95 15.59
C LEU A 97 4.78 7.19 17.06
N ILE A 98 5.28 6.14 17.69
CA ILE A 98 5.81 6.15 19.05
C ILE A 98 7.29 5.73 19.01
N ASN A 99 8.10 6.36 19.87
CA ASN A 99 9.48 5.95 20.08
C ASN A 99 9.54 5.01 21.29
N ASN A 100 10.13 3.84 21.09
CA ASN A 100 10.39 2.83 22.09
C ASN A 100 11.90 2.54 22.12
N ASN A 101 12.62 3.27 22.99
CA ASN A 101 14.06 3.10 23.22
C ASN A 101 14.91 3.12 21.93
N GLY A 102 14.62 4.05 21.03
CA GLY A 102 15.35 4.21 19.76
C GLY A 102 14.79 3.38 18.59
N SER A 103 13.88 2.44 18.85
CA SER A 103 13.05 1.79 17.83
C SER A 103 11.70 2.48 17.72
N THR A 104 11.08 2.54 16.54
CA THR A 104 9.77 3.17 16.35
C THR A 104 8.69 2.16 16.01
N LEU A 105 7.50 2.39 16.54
CA LEU A 105 6.30 1.60 16.26
C LEU A 105 5.17 2.52 15.80
N CYS A 106 4.22 1.96 15.03
CA CYS A 106 3.06 2.68 14.52
C CYS A 106 1.77 1.87 14.79
N PRO A 107 1.34 1.74 16.06
CA PRO A 107 0.12 0.98 16.39
C PRO A 107 -1.12 1.56 15.71
N ASP A 108 -2.00 0.68 15.23
CA ASP A 108 -3.30 1.00 14.61
C ASP A 108 -3.24 1.95 13.40
N HIS A 109 -2.07 2.10 12.77
CA HIS A 109 -1.89 3.05 11.67
C HIS A 109 -2.73 2.66 10.45
N GLU A 110 -3.08 1.38 10.27
CA GLU A 110 -3.91 0.94 9.15
C GLU A 110 -5.37 1.43 9.31
N ASP A 111 -5.94 1.28 10.52
CA ASP A 111 -7.31 1.70 10.82
C ASP A 111 -7.44 3.23 10.87
N LYS A 112 -6.53 3.90 11.58
CA LYS A 112 -6.46 5.37 11.58
C LYS A 112 -6.15 5.90 10.18
N GLY A 113 -5.33 5.18 9.40
CA GLY A 113 -4.98 5.49 8.03
C GLY A 113 -6.20 5.53 7.13
N ALA A 114 -7.09 4.55 7.23
CA ALA A 114 -8.35 4.54 6.49
C ALA A 114 -9.25 5.73 6.87
N VAL A 115 -9.35 6.07 8.16
CA VAL A 115 -10.12 7.26 8.60
C VAL A 115 -9.52 8.55 8.03
N ARG A 116 -8.20 8.72 8.15
CA ARG A 116 -7.50 9.91 7.66
C ARG A 116 -7.56 10.03 6.14
N ALA A 117 -7.34 8.92 5.42
CA ALA A 117 -7.47 8.85 3.98
C ALA A 117 -8.89 9.27 3.54
N LYS A 118 -9.94 8.81 4.24
CA LYS A 118 -11.32 9.22 3.94
C LYS A 118 -11.51 10.73 4.04
N THR A 119 -11.05 11.33 5.13
CA THR A 119 -11.14 12.78 5.35
C THR A 119 -10.44 13.57 4.24
N ILE A 120 -9.24 13.15 3.84
CA ILE A 120 -8.47 13.82 2.79
C ILE A 120 -9.12 13.60 1.42
N LEU A 121 -9.49 12.37 1.08
CA LEU A 121 -10.01 11.98 -0.23
C LEU A 121 -11.40 12.58 -0.52
N ASN A 122 -12.17 12.92 0.52
CA ASN A 122 -13.43 13.67 0.36
C ASN A 122 -13.26 15.06 -0.28
N ARG A 123 -12.04 15.61 -0.31
CA ARG A 123 -11.71 16.85 -1.04
C ARG A 123 -11.67 16.65 -2.57
N PHE A 124 -11.66 15.41 -3.04
CA PHE A 124 -11.53 15.03 -4.44
C PHE A 124 -12.84 14.45 -4.99
N LYS A 125 -13.00 14.51 -6.31
CA LYS A 125 -14.13 13.94 -7.06
C LYS A 125 -13.96 12.43 -7.13
N LEU A 126 -14.52 11.75 -6.14
CA LEU A 126 -14.62 10.29 -6.04
C LEU A 126 -16.08 9.90 -5.86
N SER A 127 -16.49 8.83 -6.54
CA SER A 127 -17.69 8.08 -6.18
C SER A 127 -17.47 7.32 -4.86
N ASP A 128 -18.56 6.98 -4.18
CA ASP A 128 -18.49 6.19 -2.94
C ASP A 128 -17.87 4.81 -3.18
N LYS A 129 -18.06 4.23 -4.37
CA LYS A 129 -17.47 2.95 -4.77
C LYS A 129 -15.94 3.04 -4.85
N GLU A 130 -15.42 4.08 -5.50
CA GLU A 130 -13.97 4.32 -5.59
C GLU A 130 -13.34 4.62 -4.24
N LEU A 131 -13.99 5.48 -3.44
CA LEU A 131 -13.53 5.80 -2.10
C LEU A 131 -13.47 4.54 -1.24
N LYS A 132 -14.56 3.76 -1.19
CA LYS A 132 -14.61 2.49 -0.44
C LYS A 132 -13.51 1.52 -0.90
N PHE A 133 -13.24 1.44 -2.20
CA PHE A 133 -12.18 0.60 -2.75
C PHE A 133 -10.79 1.02 -2.25
N ILE A 134 -10.45 2.31 -2.32
CA ILE A 134 -9.18 2.84 -1.81
C ILE A 134 -9.05 2.57 -0.31
N LEU A 135 -10.08 2.91 0.48
CA LEU A 135 -10.05 2.75 1.93
C LEU A 135 -9.91 1.29 2.37
N ASN A 136 -10.49 0.36 1.62
CA ASN A 136 -10.34 -1.05 1.90
C ASN A 136 -8.91 -1.54 1.64
N ILE A 137 -8.21 -0.99 0.65
CA ILE A 137 -6.78 -1.30 0.43
C ILE A 137 -5.96 -0.72 1.58
N VAL A 138 -6.14 0.58 1.90
CA VAL A 138 -5.40 1.26 2.98
C VAL A 138 -5.58 0.54 4.32
N LYS A 139 -6.80 0.18 4.71
CA LYS A 139 -7.06 -0.52 5.98
C LYS A 139 -6.40 -1.89 6.08
N ASN A 140 -6.21 -2.59 4.96
CA ASN A 140 -5.78 -4.00 4.96
C ASN A 140 -4.36 -4.20 4.41
N HIS A 141 -3.63 -3.12 4.09
CA HIS A 141 -2.34 -3.21 3.40
C HIS A 141 -1.30 -4.01 4.22
N GLY A 142 -1.28 -3.84 5.55
CA GLY A 142 -0.32 -4.49 6.45
C GLY A 142 -0.63 -5.97 6.77
N LEU A 143 -1.81 -6.49 6.42
CA LEU A 143 -2.24 -7.83 6.85
C LEU A 143 -1.30 -8.93 6.37
N ILE A 144 -0.88 -8.88 5.11
CA ILE A 144 0.00 -9.92 4.56
C ILE A 144 1.41 -9.88 5.15
N HIS A 145 1.86 -8.70 5.60
CA HIS A 145 3.15 -8.57 6.27
C HIS A 145 3.19 -9.34 7.59
N LYS A 146 2.05 -9.40 8.30
CA LYS A 146 1.83 -10.16 9.53
C LYS A 146 1.75 -11.68 9.31
N ILE A 147 1.33 -12.11 8.11
CA ILE A 147 1.16 -13.53 7.76
C ILE A 147 2.48 -14.18 7.30
N LEU A 148 3.33 -13.42 6.58
CA LEU A 148 4.54 -13.93 5.94
C LEU A 148 5.84 -14.10 6.77
N PRO A 149 5.95 -13.75 8.08
CA PRO A 149 7.15 -14.07 8.84
C PRO A 149 7.49 -15.56 8.76
N THR A 150 8.78 -15.88 8.70
CA THR A 150 9.27 -17.26 8.48
C THR A 150 8.93 -18.22 9.61
N GLU A 151 8.77 -17.69 10.81
CA GLU A 151 8.46 -18.37 12.05
C GLU A 151 6.94 -18.60 12.24
N ASN A 152 6.10 -18.08 11.35
CA ASN A 152 4.65 -18.24 11.45
C ASN A 152 4.21 -19.67 11.12
N GLN A 153 3.97 -20.47 12.16
CA GLN A 153 3.48 -21.85 12.06
C GLN A 153 2.07 -21.96 11.45
N ASN A 154 1.27 -20.90 11.52
CA ASN A 154 -0.10 -20.86 11.00
C ASN A 154 -0.20 -20.31 9.57
N PHE A 155 0.93 -20.03 8.91
CA PHE A 155 1.00 -19.38 7.60
C PHE A 155 -0.02 -19.92 6.59
N GLN A 156 -0.09 -21.25 6.41
CA GLN A 156 -0.97 -21.85 5.40
C GLN A 156 -2.45 -21.53 5.66
N LYS A 157 -2.89 -21.67 6.91
CA LYS A 157 -4.28 -21.42 7.32
C LYS A 157 -4.63 -19.93 7.22
N GLU A 158 -3.74 -19.07 7.71
CA GLU A 158 -3.94 -17.62 7.70
C GLU A 158 -3.93 -17.07 6.28
N PHE A 159 -3.01 -17.54 5.43
CA PHE A 159 -2.96 -17.14 4.04
C PHE A 159 -4.17 -17.63 3.23
N ALA A 160 -4.65 -18.86 3.46
CA ALA A 160 -5.88 -19.35 2.85
C ALA A 160 -7.09 -18.48 3.24
N SER A 161 -7.19 -18.11 4.53
CA SER A 161 -8.23 -17.20 5.03
C SER A 161 -8.12 -15.80 4.40
N PHE A 162 -6.92 -15.22 4.36
CA PHE A 162 -6.64 -13.95 3.70
C PHE A 162 -7.06 -13.97 2.23
N LYS A 163 -6.63 -15.01 1.50
CA LYS A 163 -6.93 -15.18 0.08
C LYS A 163 -8.44 -15.27 -0.12
N LYS A 164 -9.15 -16.15 0.61
CA LYS A 164 -10.61 -16.28 0.55
C LYS A 164 -11.32 -14.95 0.84
N ARG A 165 -10.89 -14.22 1.87
CA ARG A 165 -11.50 -12.94 2.27
C ARG A 165 -11.42 -11.87 1.19
N PHE A 166 -10.31 -11.80 0.45
CA PHE A 166 -10.07 -10.71 -0.50
C PHE A 166 -10.17 -11.12 -1.97
N PHE A 167 -10.35 -12.41 -2.27
CA PHE A 167 -10.33 -12.99 -3.62
C PHE A 167 -11.22 -12.23 -4.60
N HIS A 168 -12.48 -12.02 -4.25
CA HIS A 168 -13.47 -11.34 -5.11
C HIS A 168 -13.44 -9.81 -5.01
N ASN A 169 -12.47 -9.24 -4.29
CA ASN A 169 -12.42 -7.81 -4.02
C ASN A 169 -11.08 -7.19 -4.38
N ILE A 170 -10.12 -7.10 -3.44
CA ILE A 170 -8.87 -6.33 -3.58
C ILE A 170 -7.61 -7.21 -3.49
N TYR A 171 -7.74 -8.53 -3.62
CA TYR A 171 -6.59 -9.43 -3.46
C TYR A 171 -5.39 -9.07 -4.37
N PRO A 172 -5.57 -8.88 -5.70
CA PRO A 172 -4.46 -8.50 -6.57
C PRO A 172 -3.77 -7.20 -6.12
N GLU A 173 -4.57 -6.21 -5.70
CA GLU A 173 -4.10 -4.91 -5.22
C GLU A 173 -3.28 -5.03 -3.93
N LEU A 174 -3.71 -5.84 -2.97
CA LEU A 174 -2.98 -6.09 -1.73
C LEU A 174 -1.65 -6.80 -1.98
N ILE A 175 -1.62 -7.82 -2.85
CA ILE A 175 -0.38 -8.52 -3.22
C ILE A 175 0.62 -7.55 -3.89
N LEU A 176 0.14 -6.72 -4.82
CA LEU A 176 1.00 -5.78 -5.55
C LEU A 176 1.53 -4.66 -4.64
N LEU A 177 0.70 -4.12 -3.75
CA LEU A 177 1.11 -3.11 -2.77
C LEU A 177 2.14 -3.69 -1.80
N ALA A 178 1.87 -4.84 -1.19
CA ALA A 178 2.78 -5.47 -0.23
C ALA A 178 4.11 -5.88 -0.85
N PHE A 179 4.10 -6.32 -2.12
CA PHE A 179 5.33 -6.54 -2.88
C PHE A 179 6.13 -5.24 -3.03
N ALA A 180 5.48 -4.17 -3.47
CA ALA A 180 6.14 -2.88 -3.68
C ALA A 180 6.68 -2.29 -2.38
N ASP A 181 5.94 -2.45 -1.28
CA ASP A 181 6.31 -2.00 0.05
C ASP A 181 7.52 -2.77 0.59
N THR A 182 7.49 -4.10 0.48
CA THR A 182 8.63 -4.96 0.85
C THR A 182 9.89 -4.57 0.04
N VAL A 183 9.76 -4.34 -1.27
CA VAL A 183 10.87 -3.87 -2.12
C VAL A 183 11.41 -2.50 -1.68
N GLY A 184 10.53 -1.62 -1.19
CA GLY A 184 10.89 -0.28 -0.70
C GLY A 184 11.46 -0.26 0.72
N SER A 185 11.40 -1.37 1.45
CA SER A 185 11.85 -1.49 2.84
C SER A 185 13.37 -1.73 2.98
N TYR A 186 13.87 -1.56 4.20
CA TYR A 186 15.24 -1.87 4.62
C TYR A 186 15.47 -3.37 4.91
N LEU A 187 14.43 -4.20 4.77
CA LEU A 187 14.45 -5.62 5.14
C LEU A 187 15.51 -6.42 4.36
N ALA A 188 15.82 -6.03 3.13
CA ALA A 188 16.89 -6.65 2.34
C ALA A 188 18.28 -6.56 3.01
N LYS A 189 18.48 -5.59 3.90
CA LYS A 189 19.73 -5.38 4.64
C LYS A 189 19.69 -5.97 6.03
N THR A 190 18.58 -5.83 6.76
CA THR A 190 18.45 -6.29 8.15
C THR A 190 18.14 -7.79 8.23
N HIS A 191 17.26 -8.28 7.35
CA HIS A 191 16.78 -9.67 7.33
C HIS A 191 16.77 -10.22 5.88
N PRO A 192 17.95 -10.40 5.25
CA PRO A 192 18.05 -10.74 3.83
C PRO A 192 17.37 -12.07 3.45
N THR A 193 17.36 -13.05 4.34
CA THR A 193 16.69 -14.35 4.12
C THR A 193 15.18 -14.19 4.09
N GLU A 194 14.62 -13.46 5.05
CA GLU A 194 13.18 -13.17 5.11
C GLU A 194 12.75 -12.34 3.88
N PHE A 195 13.52 -11.30 3.53
CA PHE A 195 13.28 -10.51 2.34
C PHE A 195 13.21 -11.40 1.08
N LYS A 196 14.20 -12.28 0.87
CA LYS A 196 14.21 -13.20 -0.29
C LYS A 196 12.99 -14.12 -0.30
N SER A 197 12.61 -14.65 0.86
CA SER A 197 11.42 -15.50 1.01
C SER A 197 10.14 -14.75 0.61
N ARG A 198 9.92 -13.56 1.16
CA ARG A 198 8.78 -12.69 0.85
C ARG A 198 8.73 -12.34 -0.65
N ILE A 199 9.86 -11.94 -1.24
CA ILE A 199 9.94 -11.61 -2.67
C ILE A 199 9.63 -12.82 -3.55
N SER A 200 10.12 -14.01 -3.20
CA SER A 200 9.81 -15.25 -3.92
C SER A 200 8.31 -15.56 -3.88
N PHE A 201 7.73 -15.46 -2.68
CA PHE A 201 6.29 -15.64 -2.47
C PHE A 201 5.46 -14.66 -3.32
N TYR A 202 5.75 -13.36 -3.26
CA TYR A 202 5.01 -12.36 -4.02
C TYR A 202 5.15 -12.56 -5.53
N LYS A 203 6.35 -12.87 -6.04
CA LYS A 203 6.56 -13.15 -7.47
C LYS A 203 5.73 -14.35 -7.93
N LYS A 204 5.63 -15.41 -7.11
CA LYS A 204 4.78 -16.56 -7.40
C LYS A 204 3.30 -16.16 -7.46
N GLU A 205 2.79 -15.41 -6.48
CA GLU A 205 1.39 -14.96 -6.50
C GLU A 205 1.10 -14.01 -7.67
N ILE A 206 1.98 -13.05 -7.94
CA ILE A 206 1.84 -12.08 -9.04
C ILE A 206 1.81 -12.79 -10.40
N LYS A 207 2.64 -13.83 -10.61
CA LYS A 207 2.65 -14.61 -11.85
C LYS A 207 1.30 -15.29 -12.12
N ASN A 208 0.55 -15.62 -11.07
CA ASN A 208 -0.74 -16.29 -11.13
C ASN A 208 -1.93 -15.32 -11.16
N LEU A 209 -1.69 -14.01 -11.21
CA LEU A 209 -2.74 -13.02 -11.40
C LEU A 209 -3.16 -12.90 -12.89
N PRO A 210 -4.41 -12.48 -13.17
CA PRO A 210 -5.53 -12.45 -12.23
C PRO A 210 -5.94 -13.89 -11.88
N LEU A 211 -6.43 -14.12 -10.66
CA LEU A 211 -6.82 -15.46 -10.26
C LEU A 211 -8.00 -15.95 -11.12
N LYS A 212 -7.81 -17.06 -11.85
CA LYS A 212 -8.77 -17.56 -12.85
C LYS A 212 -9.86 -18.48 -12.29
N SER A 213 -9.71 -19.00 -11.07
CA SER A 213 -10.62 -20.02 -10.49
C SER A 213 -11.11 -19.64 -9.10
N LYS A 214 -12.38 -19.96 -8.81
CA LYS A 214 -12.99 -19.81 -7.47
C LYS A 214 -12.18 -20.61 -6.44
N ILE A 215 -11.92 -19.98 -5.29
CA ILE A 215 -11.41 -20.64 -4.07
C ILE A 215 -12.60 -21.15 -3.26
#